data_AF-L0P811-F1
#
_entry.id   AF-L0P811-F1
#
_cell.length_a   1.000
_cell.length_b   1.000
_cell.length_c   1.000
_cell.angle_alpha   90.00
_cell.angle_beta   90.00
_cell.angle_gamma   90.00
#
_symmetry.space_group_name_H-M   'P 1'
#
loop_
_entity.id
_entity.type
_entity.pdbx_description
1 polymer ?
#
loop_
_entity_poly.entity_id
_entity_poly.type
_entity_poly.pdbx_seq_one_letter_code
_entity_poly.pdbx_strand_id
1 'polypeptide(L)'
;MSTLHVYLKGSILPNKFLSSTKELSPSTVILLSAANILKKTRPTSKGHFCIENVEKGSYLLEVLSFTHRFDPLRVDIFSIEDVLAKGLNVSTKDQETQLPTLIQIYQIYKGHAWDDFGPRMPYPIQLSPTGIESYDPKRESLKILSLFKNPMVQIIIVTMISLFIFPKLMTMLDILTFKKIVFEF
;
A
#
# COMPACT_ATOMS: atom_id res chain seq x y z
N MET A 1 39.13 -14.32 -13.87
CA MET A 1 37.89 -14.93 -13.33
C MET A 1 36.73 -14.32 -14.09
N SER A 2 35.99 -15.09 -14.89
CA SER A 2 34.89 -14.54 -15.70
C SER A 2 33.72 -14.17 -14.80
N THR A 3 33.35 -12.89 -14.77
CA THR A 3 32.14 -12.41 -14.12
C THR A 3 30.94 -12.98 -14.88
N LEU A 4 30.20 -13.89 -14.25
CA LEU A 4 28.96 -14.42 -14.82
C LEU A 4 27.89 -13.33 -14.69
N HIS A 5 27.43 -12.86 -15.84
CA HIS A 5 26.41 -11.84 -15.94
C HIS A 5 25.06 -12.52 -16.20
N VAL A 6 24.18 -12.51 -15.21
CA VAL A 6 22.86 -13.14 -15.29
C VAL A 6 21.81 -12.13 -15.75
N TYR A 7 20.89 -12.60 -16.61
CA TYR A 7 19.71 -11.86 -17.04
C TYR A 7 18.51 -12.28 -16.19
N LEU A 8 18.08 -11.38 -15.30
CA LEU A 8 16.93 -11.62 -14.45
C LEU A 8 15.66 -11.15 -15.18
N LYS A 9 14.79 -12.11 -15.50
CA LYS A 9 13.55 -11.86 -16.25
C LYS A 9 12.32 -11.97 -15.36
N GLY A 10 11.34 -11.12 -15.65
CA GLY A 10 10.04 -11.20 -15.00
C GLY A 10 8.94 -10.47 -15.76
N SER A 11 7.73 -10.61 -15.24
CA SER A 11 6.54 -9.97 -15.78
C SER A 11 5.59 -9.56 -14.66
N ILE A 12 4.95 -8.41 -14.85
CA ILE A 12 3.84 -7.96 -14.00
C ILE A 12 2.56 -8.58 -14.55
N LEU A 13 1.88 -9.39 -13.73
CA LEU A 13 0.62 -10.03 -14.06
C LEU A 13 -0.57 -9.15 -13.67
N PRO A 14 -1.62 -9.13 -14.50
CA PRO A 14 -2.91 -8.56 -14.14
C PRO A 14 -3.53 -9.29 -12.94
N ASN A 15 -4.24 -8.54 -12.10
CA ASN A 15 -4.99 -9.06 -10.95
C ASN A 15 -6.22 -8.17 -10.71
N LYS A 16 -7.01 -8.43 -9.66
CA LYS A 16 -8.13 -7.59 -9.21
C LYS A 16 -7.78 -6.10 -9.09
N PHE A 17 -6.54 -5.77 -8.76
CA PHE A 17 -6.07 -4.40 -8.59
C PHE A 17 -5.52 -3.77 -9.88
N LEU A 18 -5.20 -4.57 -10.90
CA LEU A 18 -4.60 -4.12 -12.16
C LEU A 18 -5.23 -4.90 -13.30
N SER A 19 -6.17 -4.27 -14.02
CA SER A 19 -6.89 -4.93 -15.11
C SER A 19 -6.03 -5.05 -16.36
N SER A 20 -5.17 -4.05 -16.59
CA SER A 20 -4.23 -4.02 -17.70
C SER A 20 -2.89 -3.44 -17.26
N THR A 21 -1.79 -3.96 -17.81
CA THR A 21 -0.44 -3.46 -17.56
C THR A 21 -0.23 -2.00 -18.01
N LYS A 22 -1.15 -1.45 -18.81
CA LYS A 22 -1.15 -0.03 -19.22
C LYS A 22 -1.68 0.92 -18.16
N GLU A 23 -2.38 0.43 -17.15
CA GLU A 23 -2.91 1.24 -16.03
C GLU A 23 -1.83 1.57 -14.99
N LEU A 24 -0.67 0.91 -15.09
CA LEU A 24 0.49 1.22 -14.27
C LEU A 24 0.95 2.65 -14.53
N SER A 25 1.38 3.33 -13.47
CA SER A 25 1.96 4.66 -13.59
C SER A 25 3.17 4.64 -14.55
N PRO A 26 3.34 5.63 -15.44
CA PRO A 26 4.54 5.74 -16.28
C PRO A 26 5.81 5.98 -15.44
N SER A 27 5.66 6.41 -14.18
CA SER A 27 6.78 6.53 -13.23
C SER A 27 7.15 5.21 -12.55
N THR A 28 6.51 4.09 -12.90
CA THR A 28 6.80 2.79 -12.30
C THR A 28 8.24 2.34 -12.62
N VAL A 29 9.01 2.04 -11.57
CA VAL A 29 10.41 1.59 -11.66
C VAL A 29 10.58 0.35 -10.82
N ILE A 30 11.28 -0.63 -11.39
CA ILE A 30 11.64 -1.86 -10.71
C ILE A 30 13.09 -1.70 -10.24
N LEU A 31 13.30 -1.86 -8.95
CA LEU A 31 14.59 -1.70 -8.29
C LEU A 31 15.10 -3.05 -7.82
N LEU A 32 16.37 -3.31 -8.07
CA LEU A 32 17.09 -4.45 -7.52
C LEU A 32 18.28 -3.89 -6.72
N SER A 33 18.22 -4.07 -5.40
CA SER A 33 19.16 -3.48 -4.44
C SER A 33 19.88 -4.55 -3.62
N ALA A 34 21.18 -4.34 -3.42
CA ALA A 34 22.01 -5.02 -2.42
C ALA A 34 22.97 -3.99 -1.80
N ALA A 35 23.81 -4.40 -0.86
CA ALA A 35 24.66 -3.51 -0.06
C ALA A 35 25.36 -2.39 -0.85
N ASN A 36 25.94 -2.69 -2.02
CA ASN A 36 26.64 -1.73 -2.88
C ASN A 36 26.14 -1.72 -4.33
N ILE A 37 25.03 -2.40 -4.64
CA ILE A 37 24.53 -2.55 -6.00
C ILE A 37 23.10 -2.04 -6.04
N LEU A 38 22.82 -1.11 -6.94
CA LEU A 38 21.47 -0.65 -7.21
C LEU A 38 21.24 -0.64 -8.72
N LYS A 39 20.33 -1.48 -9.18
CA LYS A 39 19.91 -1.58 -10.57
C LYS A 39 18.47 -1.15 -10.70
N LYS A 40 18.18 -0.40 -11.76
CA LYS A 40 16.84 0.09 -12.07
C LYS A 40 16.44 -0.38 -13.45
N THR A 41 15.22 -0.87 -13.60
CA THR A 41 14.61 -1.16 -14.90
C THR A 41 13.17 -0.66 -14.93
N ARG A 42 12.60 -0.57 -16.11
CA ARG A 42 11.20 -0.15 -16.31
C ARG A 42 10.42 -1.29 -16.95
N PRO A 43 9.15 -1.49 -16.57
CA PRO A 43 8.31 -2.46 -17.24
C PRO A 43 7.97 -2.01 -18.66
N THR A 44 7.90 -2.97 -19.57
CA THR A 44 7.41 -2.79 -20.95
C THR A 44 5.89 -2.59 -20.94
N SER A 45 5.28 -2.11 -22.04
CA SER A 45 3.81 -1.99 -22.17
C SER A 45 3.06 -3.30 -21.87
N LYS A 46 3.68 -4.46 -22.14
CA LYS A 46 3.15 -5.80 -21.83
C LYS A 46 3.41 -6.27 -20.38
N GLY A 47 4.04 -5.45 -19.54
CA GLY A 47 4.40 -5.78 -18.16
C GLY A 47 5.71 -6.56 -18.00
N HIS A 48 6.40 -6.94 -19.08
CA HIS A 48 7.69 -7.62 -19.00
C HIS A 48 8.82 -6.68 -18.60
N PHE A 49 9.78 -7.18 -17.84
CA PHE A 49 10.99 -6.48 -17.48
C PHE A 49 12.19 -7.43 -17.45
N CYS A 50 13.36 -6.86 -17.71
CA CYS A 50 14.63 -7.56 -17.66
C CYS A 50 15.64 -6.68 -16.91
N ILE A 51 16.42 -7.30 -16.02
CA ILE A 51 17.57 -6.68 -15.35
C ILE A 51 18.82 -7.43 -15.82
N GLU A 52 19.73 -6.71 -16.45
CA GLU A 52 20.93 -7.29 -17.03
C GLU A 52 22.13 -7.20 -16.06
N ASN A 53 23.13 -8.03 -16.33
CA ASN A 53 24.44 -7.97 -15.68
C ASN A 53 24.37 -8.24 -14.16
N VAL A 54 23.41 -9.02 -13.68
CA VAL A 54 23.31 -9.31 -12.23
C VAL A 54 24.35 -10.36 -11.86
N GLU A 55 25.15 -10.08 -10.84
CA GLU A 55 26.16 -11.01 -10.32
C GLU A 55 25.53 -12.01 -9.33
N LYS A 56 26.34 -12.94 -8.82
CA LYS A 56 25.89 -13.86 -7.77
C LYS A 56 25.73 -13.11 -6.44
N GLY A 57 24.68 -13.42 -5.70
CA GLY A 57 24.40 -12.76 -4.42
C GLY A 57 22.92 -12.76 -4.08
N SER A 58 22.63 -12.16 -2.92
CA SER A 58 21.27 -11.93 -2.43
C SER A 58 20.87 -10.50 -2.68
N TYR A 59 19.72 -10.32 -3.33
CA TYR A 59 19.20 -9.03 -3.74
C TYR A 59 17.76 -8.84 -3.26
N LEU A 60 17.41 -7.58 -3.02
CA LEU A 60 16.05 -7.14 -2.75
C LEU A 60 15.45 -6.55 -4.04
N LEU A 61 14.38 -7.14 -4.52
CA LEU A 61 13.61 -6.69 -5.67
C LEU A 61 12.35 -5.96 -5.20
N GLU A 62 12.20 -4.70 -5.61
CA GLU A 62 11.05 -3.87 -5.28
C GLU A 62 10.46 -3.24 -6.55
N VAL A 63 9.15 -3.02 -6.54
CA VAL A 63 8.49 -2.24 -7.58
C VAL A 63 7.96 -0.95 -6.96
N LEU A 64 8.56 0.17 -7.35
CA LEU A 64 8.10 1.49 -6.96
C LEU A 64 7.10 1.98 -7.99
N SER A 65 5.86 2.16 -7.56
CA SER A 65 4.80 2.80 -8.35
C SER A 65 4.01 3.76 -7.48
N PHE A 66 3.42 4.78 -8.11
CA PHE A 66 2.61 5.77 -7.41
C PHE A 66 1.17 5.29 -7.19
N THR A 67 0.61 4.53 -8.15
CA THR A 67 -0.80 4.13 -8.14
C THR A 67 -1.03 2.75 -7.54
N HIS A 68 -0.06 1.86 -7.66
CA HIS A 68 -0.17 0.47 -7.22
C HIS A 68 0.95 0.12 -6.26
N ARG A 69 0.64 -0.75 -5.31
CA ARG A 69 1.62 -1.30 -4.38
C ARG A 69 1.92 -2.75 -4.71
N PHE A 70 3.20 -3.10 -4.59
CA PHE A 70 3.71 -4.45 -4.78
C PHE A 70 4.41 -4.91 -3.51
N ASP A 71 4.39 -6.21 -3.27
CA ASP A 71 5.19 -6.80 -2.20
C ASP A 71 6.63 -6.99 -2.67
N PRO A 72 7.62 -6.69 -1.79
CA PRO A 72 9.01 -6.87 -2.14
C PRO A 72 9.37 -8.37 -2.17
N LEU A 73 10.31 -8.72 -3.03
CA LEU A 73 10.81 -10.09 -3.20
C LEU A 73 12.30 -10.13 -2.91
N ARG A 74 12.76 -11.18 -2.24
CA ARG A 74 14.18 -11.52 -2.16
C ARG A 74 14.54 -12.42 -3.33
N VAL A 75 15.62 -12.08 -4.04
CA VAL A 75 16.16 -12.89 -5.11
C VAL A 75 17.58 -13.30 -4.76
N ASP A 76 17.79 -14.61 -4.64
CA ASP A 76 19.10 -15.19 -4.41
C ASP A 76 19.59 -15.84 -5.70
N ILE A 77 20.78 -15.45 -6.14
CA ILE A 77 21.44 -15.94 -7.35
C ILE A 77 22.69 -16.70 -6.93
N PHE A 78 22.71 -18.00 -7.20
CA PHE A 78 23.81 -18.89 -6.84
C PHE A 78 24.62 -19.28 -8.06
N SER A 79 25.95 -19.38 -7.88
CA SER A 79 26.81 -20.08 -8.83
C SER A 79 26.70 -21.59 -8.64
N ILE A 80 27.08 -22.35 -9.67
CA ILE A 80 27.15 -23.82 -9.66
C ILE A 80 27.91 -24.33 -8.44
N GLU A 81 29.06 -23.70 -8.14
CA GLU A 81 29.92 -24.06 -6.99
C GLU A 81 29.17 -23.93 -5.66
N ASP A 82 28.38 -22.86 -5.50
CA ASP A 82 27.62 -22.60 -4.28
C ASP A 82 26.46 -23.60 -4.12
N VAL A 83 25.87 -24.04 -5.24
CA VAL A 83 24.81 -25.08 -5.27
C VAL A 83 25.38 -26.43 -4.86
N LEU A 84 26.56 -26.80 -5.39
CA LEU A 84 27.27 -28.02 -5.05
C LEU A 84 27.66 -28.03 -3.56
N ALA A 85 28.15 -26.91 -3.03
CA ALA A 85 28.53 -26.78 -1.63
C ALA A 85 27.35 -26.81 -0.66
N LYS A 86 26.17 -26.30 -1.06
CA LYS A 86 24.97 -26.25 -0.21
C LYS A 86 24.04 -27.47 -0.32
N GLY A 87 24.34 -28.44 -1.18
CA GLY A 87 23.53 -29.66 -1.33
C GLY A 87 22.08 -29.39 -1.73
N LEU A 88 21.84 -28.33 -2.50
CA LEU A 88 20.49 -27.85 -2.81
C LEU A 88 19.88 -28.64 -3.97
N ASN A 89 18.74 -29.30 -3.75
CA ASN A 89 18.07 -30.12 -4.76
C ASN A 89 17.53 -29.26 -5.91
N VAL A 90 18.15 -29.39 -7.09
CA VAL A 90 17.72 -28.75 -8.34
C VAL A 90 16.55 -29.54 -8.91
N SER A 91 15.31 -29.06 -8.75
CA SER A 91 14.17 -29.58 -9.53
C SER A 91 14.23 -28.97 -10.92
N THR A 92 14.93 -29.67 -11.81
CA THR A 92 15.07 -29.37 -13.23
C THR A 92 13.74 -29.65 -13.94
N LYS A 93 12.90 -28.62 -14.09
CA LYS A 93 12.04 -28.50 -15.26
C LYS A 93 12.19 -27.07 -15.77
N ASP A 94 12.69 -27.00 -17.00
CA ASP A 94 12.81 -25.86 -17.92
C ASP A 94 14.27 -25.67 -18.39
N GLN A 95 14.64 -26.47 -19.40
CA GLN A 95 15.70 -26.11 -20.36
C GLN A 95 15.12 -24.97 -21.24
N GLU A 96 15.85 -23.94 -21.68
CA GLU A 96 17.13 -23.95 -22.37
C GLU A 96 17.88 -22.60 -22.23
N THR A 97 19.21 -22.68 -22.29
CA THR A 97 20.15 -21.63 -22.72
C THR A 97 20.37 -20.42 -21.78
N GLN A 98 21.23 -20.62 -20.78
CA GLN A 98 22.44 -19.82 -20.45
C GLN A 98 22.94 -20.23 -19.05
N LEU A 99 24.15 -20.81 -19.00
CA LEU A 99 25.06 -21.12 -17.88
C LEU A 99 24.44 -21.36 -16.48
N PRO A 100 24.64 -22.53 -15.83
CA PRO A 100 23.79 -23.02 -14.75
C PRO A 100 23.88 -22.19 -13.46
N THR A 101 23.14 -21.09 -13.43
CA THR A 101 22.95 -20.24 -12.26
C THR A 101 21.58 -20.56 -11.70
N LEU A 102 21.54 -20.92 -10.42
CA LEU A 102 20.28 -21.23 -9.74
C LEU A 102 19.71 -19.94 -9.18
N ILE A 103 18.52 -19.58 -9.64
CA ILE A 103 17.78 -18.42 -9.16
C ILE A 103 16.70 -18.92 -8.20
N GLN A 104 16.74 -18.45 -6.97
CA GLN A 104 15.69 -18.68 -5.98
C GLN A 104 15.04 -17.36 -5.60
N ILE A 105 13.72 -17.36 -5.53
CA ILE A 105 12.93 -16.16 -5.23
C ILE A 105 12.06 -16.47 -4.04
N TYR A 106 12.04 -15.56 -3.08
CA TYR A 106 11.25 -15.67 -1.87
C TYR A 106 10.44 -14.40 -1.69
N GLN A 107 9.18 -14.55 -1.29
CA GLN A 107 8.43 -13.40 -0.80
C GLN A 107 8.98 -12.98 0.56
N ILE A 108 9.08 -11.68 0.81
CA ILE A 108 9.44 -11.16 2.12
C ILE A 108 8.30 -10.34 2.71
N TYR A 109 8.15 -10.43 4.02
CA TYR A 109 7.16 -9.66 4.78
C TYR A 109 7.87 -8.59 5.62
N LYS A 110 7.28 -7.40 5.67
CA LYS A 110 7.84 -6.30 6.46
C LYS A 110 7.89 -6.70 7.94
N GLY A 111 9.03 -6.44 8.60
CA GLY A 111 9.24 -6.73 10.02
C GLY A 111 9.82 -8.11 10.33
N HIS A 112 10.06 -8.96 9.32
CA HIS A 112 10.76 -10.23 9.49
C HIS A 112 12.28 -10.07 9.32
N ALA A 113 13.05 -10.98 9.93
CA ALA A 113 14.50 -11.03 9.77
C ALA A 113 14.87 -11.41 8.33
N TRP A 114 16.06 -10.99 7.88
CA TRP A 114 16.51 -11.27 6.51
C TRP A 114 16.57 -12.78 6.20
N ASP A 115 16.95 -13.59 7.19
CA ASP A 115 17.08 -15.05 7.06
C ASP A 115 15.75 -15.81 7.21
N ASP A 116 14.64 -15.10 7.50
CA ASP A 116 13.31 -15.69 7.54
C ASP A 116 12.68 -15.64 6.14
N PHE A 117 12.83 -16.76 5.43
CA PHE A 117 12.36 -16.89 4.06
C PHE A 117 10.85 -17.16 4.03
N GLY A 118 10.11 -16.31 3.33
CA GLY A 118 8.72 -16.58 3.00
C GLY A 118 8.56 -17.69 1.93
N PRO A 119 7.35 -17.84 1.37
CA PRO A 119 7.10 -18.84 0.34
C PRO A 119 7.99 -18.63 -0.89
N ARG A 120 8.51 -19.75 -1.43
CA ARG A 120 9.29 -19.75 -2.67
C ARG A 120 8.39 -19.45 -3.86
N MET A 121 8.80 -18.50 -4.68
CA MET A 121 8.10 -18.13 -5.91
C MET A 121 8.74 -18.80 -7.13
N PRO A 122 7.96 -19.09 -8.19
CA PRO A 122 8.48 -19.63 -9.43
C PRO A 122 9.32 -18.59 -10.19
N TYR A 123 10.23 -19.09 -11.02
CA TYR A 123 10.92 -18.32 -12.04
C TYR A 123 10.29 -18.64 -13.41
N PRO A 124 10.08 -17.67 -14.33
CA PRO A 124 10.41 -16.25 -14.28
C PRO A 124 9.59 -15.48 -13.22
N ILE A 125 10.11 -14.34 -12.77
CA ILE A 125 9.52 -13.57 -11.68
C ILE A 125 8.13 -13.06 -12.08
N GLN A 126 7.11 -13.44 -11.32
CA GLN A 126 5.74 -13.00 -11.52
C GLN A 126 5.33 -12.06 -10.39
N LEU A 127 5.20 -10.78 -10.72
CA LEU A 127 4.79 -9.75 -9.77
C LEU A 127 3.32 -9.41 -10.00
N SER A 128 2.54 -9.33 -8.94
CA SER A 128 1.18 -8.81 -9.02
C SER A 128 1.01 -7.71 -7.98
N PRO A 129 0.21 -6.68 -8.28
CA PRO A 129 -0.04 -5.64 -7.30
C PRO A 129 -0.90 -6.19 -6.16
N THR A 130 -0.50 -5.87 -4.94
CA THR A 130 -1.17 -6.26 -3.69
C THR A 130 -2.28 -5.26 -3.32
N GLY A 131 -2.18 -4.02 -3.81
CA GLY A 131 -3.19 -2.99 -3.55
C GLY A 131 -3.04 -1.76 -4.44
N ILE A 132 -4.01 -0.87 -4.32
CA ILE A 132 -4.02 0.46 -4.97
C ILE A 132 -3.74 1.48 -3.87
N GLU A 133 -2.73 2.33 -4.08
CA GLU A 133 -2.38 3.38 -3.14
C GLU A 133 -3.18 4.65 -3.49
N SER A 134 -4.05 5.08 -2.57
CA SER A 134 -4.75 6.36 -2.67
C SER A 134 -4.14 7.34 -1.67
N TYR A 135 -3.25 8.21 -2.16
CA TYR A 135 -2.65 9.28 -1.34
C TYR A 135 -3.61 10.44 -1.07
N ASP A 136 -4.80 10.43 -1.69
CA ASP A 136 -5.81 11.45 -1.45
C ASP A 136 -6.49 11.22 -0.10
N PRO A 137 -6.28 12.11 0.89
CA PRO A 137 -7.06 12.05 2.10
C PRO A 137 -8.53 12.32 1.73
N LYS A 138 -9.43 11.43 2.13
CA LYS A 138 -10.86 11.66 1.96
C LYS A 138 -11.23 12.91 2.75
N ARG A 139 -11.67 13.96 2.05
CA ARG A 139 -12.18 15.16 2.70
C ARG A 139 -13.39 14.75 3.54
N GLU A 140 -13.38 15.11 4.82
CA GLU A 140 -14.54 14.93 5.68
C GLU A 140 -15.70 15.72 5.07
N SER A 141 -16.75 15.04 4.63
CA SER A 141 -17.94 15.72 4.14
C SER A 141 -18.65 16.40 5.31
N LEU A 142 -19.29 17.55 5.03
CA LEU A 142 -20.09 18.26 6.03
C LEU A 142 -21.29 17.40 6.44
N LYS A 143 -21.11 16.57 7.46
CA LYS A 143 -22.18 15.82 8.10
C LYS A 143 -22.92 16.78 9.03
N ILE A 144 -23.92 17.47 8.49
CA ILE A 144 -24.77 18.41 9.27
C ILE A 144 -25.32 17.74 10.53
N LEU A 145 -25.64 16.44 10.44
CA LEU A 145 -26.11 15.65 11.58
C LEU A 145 -25.02 15.38 12.64
N SER A 146 -23.72 15.33 12.28
CA SER A 146 -22.64 15.24 13.27
C SER A 146 -22.35 16.57 13.95
N LEU A 147 -22.68 17.70 13.32
CA LEU A 147 -22.60 19.02 13.95
C LEU A 147 -23.59 19.13 15.11
N PHE A 148 -24.79 18.55 14.99
CA PHE A 148 -25.77 18.51 16.09
C PHE A 148 -25.31 17.69 17.30
N LYS A 149 -24.39 16.72 17.12
CA LYS A 149 -23.81 15.94 18.22
C LYS A 149 -22.75 16.73 19.02
N ASN A 150 -22.37 17.92 18.57
CA ASN A 150 -21.43 18.77 19.28
C ASN A 150 -22.16 19.54 20.41
N PRO A 151 -21.77 19.36 21.69
CA PRO A 151 -22.45 20.01 22.82
C PRO A 151 -22.43 21.54 22.72
N MET A 152 -21.42 22.13 22.09
CA MET A 152 -21.34 23.58 21.88
C MET A 152 -22.43 24.07 20.92
N VAL A 153 -22.70 23.32 19.84
CA VAL A 153 -23.76 23.66 18.87
C VAL A 153 -25.13 23.53 19.53
N GLN A 154 -25.35 22.50 20.37
CA GLN A 154 -26.59 22.34 21.12
C GLN A 154 -26.82 23.52 22.08
N ILE A 155 -25.78 23.96 22.80
CA ILE A 155 -25.89 25.11 23.70
C ILE A 155 -26.21 26.39 22.90
N ILE A 156 -25.59 26.60 21.75
CA ILE A 156 -25.90 27.74 20.87
C ILE A 156 -27.37 27.72 20.42
N ILE A 157 -27.88 26.56 20.01
CA ILE A 157 -29.29 26.38 19.62
C ILE A 157 -30.22 26.65 20.80
N VAL A 158 -29.95 26.06 21.96
CA VAL A 158 -30.74 26.27 23.19
C VAL A 158 -30.75 27.74 23.58
N THR A 159 -29.60 28.41 23.50
CA THR A 159 -29.48 29.84 23.81
C THR A 159 -30.29 30.69 22.84
N MET A 160 -30.22 30.42 21.53
CA MET A 160 -31.03 31.10 20.52
C MET A 160 -32.53 30.95 20.77
N ILE A 161 -32.98 29.74 21.10
CA ILE A 161 -34.40 29.48 21.43
C ILE A 161 -34.81 30.23 22.71
N SER A 162 -33.94 30.18 23.72
CA SER A 162 -34.15 30.77 25.03
C SER A 162 -34.38 32.28 24.97
N LEU A 163 -33.66 33.00 24.10
CA LEU A 163 -33.85 34.45 23.89
C LEU A 163 -35.26 34.83 23.45
N PHE A 164 -35.97 33.96 22.72
CA PHE A 164 -37.37 34.21 22.32
C PHE A 164 -38.38 33.73 23.36
N ILE A 165 -38.06 32.67 24.11
CA ILE A 165 -38.96 32.07 25.10
C ILE A 165 -38.97 32.88 26.40
N PHE A 166 -37.82 33.33 26.90
CA PHE A 166 -37.71 34.09 28.15
C PHE A 166 -38.63 35.32 28.22
N PRO A 167 -38.67 36.25 27.24
CA PRO A 167 -39.56 37.41 27.31
C PRO A 167 -41.05 37.01 27.29
N LYS A 168 -41.42 35.94 26.57
CA LYS A 168 -42.78 35.42 26.58
C LYS A 168 -43.16 34.80 27.91
N LEU A 169 -42.24 34.10 28.58
CA LEU A 169 -42.49 33.56 29.92
C LEU A 169 -42.66 34.67 30.95
N MET A 170 -41.81 35.71 30.92
CA MET A 170 -41.93 36.85 31.84
C MET A 170 -43.28 37.55 31.70
N THR A 171 -43.70 37.84 30.46
CA THR A 171 -45.01 38.45 30.21
C THR A 171 -46.19 37.56 30.66
N MET A 172 -46.12 36.24 30.50
CA MET A 172 -47.17 35.34 31.01
C MET A 172 -47.21 35.28 32.54
N LEU A 173 -46.04 35.28 33.20
CA LEU A 173 -45.94 35.27 34.66
C LEU A 173 -46.42 36.59 35.28
N ASP A 174 -46.02 37.74 34.70
CA ASP A 174 -46.45 39.07 35.15
C ASP A 174 -47.97 39.23 35.09
N ILE A 175 -48.59 38.75 34.00
CA ILE A 175 -50.06 38.73 33.83
C ILE A 175 -50.74 37.90 34.93
N LEU A 176 -50.16 36.76 35.31
CA LEU A 176 -50.71 35.89 36.36
C LEU A 176 -50.61 36.54 37.75
N THR A 177 -49.49 37.17 38.07
CA THR A 177 -49.33 37.93 39.33
C THR A 177 -50.28 39.13 39.39
N PHE A 178 -50.46 39.86 38.29
CA PHE A 178 -51.40 40.98 38.25
C PHE A 178 -52.85 40.51 38.46
N LYS A 179 -53.24 39.41 37.82
CA LYS A 179 -54.58 38.84 37.99
C LYS A 179 -54.83 38.33 39.41
N LYS A 180 -53.81 37.81 40.09
CA LYS A 180 -53.93 37.35 41.49
C LYS A 180 -54.12 38.52 42.46
N ILE A 181 -53.40 39.62 42.27
CA ILE A 181 -53.52 40.83 43.10
C ILE A 181 -54.88 41.53 42.90
N VAL A 182 -55.41 41.55 41.66
CA VAL A 182 -56.71 42.18 41.35
C VAL A 182 -57.91 41.38 41.84
N PHE A 183 -57.79 40.05 42.02
CA PHE A 183 -58.87 39.20 42.54
C PHE A 183 -58.88 39.03 44.07
N GLU A 184 -57.88 39.57 44.78
CA GLU A 184 -57.77 39.51 46.25
C GLU A 184 -58.26 40.79 46.95
N PHE A 185 -58.92 41.69 46.22
CA PHE A 185 -59.66 42.86 46.69
C PHE A 185 -61.08 42.85 46.11
#